data_AF-A0AAE1SI24-F1
#
_entry.id   AF-A0AAE1SI24-F1
#
_cell.length_a   1.000
_cell.length_b   1.000
_cell.length_c   1.000
_cell.angle_alpha   90.00
_cell.angle_beta   90.00
_cell.angle_gamma   90.00
#
_symmetry.space_group_name_H-M   'P 1'
#
loop_
_entity.id
_entity.type
_entity.pdbx_description
1 polymer ?
#
loop_
_entity_poly.entity_id
_entity_poly.type
_entity_poly.pdbx_seq_one_letter_code
_entity_poly.pdbx_strand_id
1 'polypeptide(L)'
;MKFHVVIVMILALLLTTTSAQQCGRQARGRSCANGLCCSQYGFCGTTRDYCGVGCQSNCRRYATGEGENVKDDEHKNNGGPN
;
A
#
# COMPACT_ATOMS: atom_id res chain seq x y z
N MET A 1 -35.72 -9.18 19.25
CA MET A 1 -34.89 -10.41 19.28
C MET A 1 -34.40 -10.79 17.88
N LYS A 2 -35.25 -11.31 16.97
CA LYS A 2 -34.84 -11.73 15.62
C LYS A 2 -34.37 -10.58 14.71
N PHE A 3 -35.04 -9.42 14.78
CA PHE A 3 -34.63 -8.22 14.04
C PHE A 3 -33.29 -7.63 14.50
N HIS A 4 -32.97 -7.70 15.79
CA HIS A 4 -31.67 -7.25 16.30
C HIS A 4 -30.53 -8.13 15.79
N VAL A 5 -30.75 -9.45 15.67
CA VAL A 5 -29.78 -10.37 15.07
C VAL A 5 -29.51 -10.02 13.60
N VAL A 6 -30.56 -9.67 12.85
CA VAL A 6 -30.45 -9.22 11.45
C VAL A 6 -29.68 -7.89 11.33
N ILE A 7 -29.98 -6.93 12.20
CA ILE A 7 -29.29 -5.62 12.22
C ILE A 7 -27.81 -5.77 12.60
N VAL A 8 -27.49 -6.64 13.57
CA VAL A 8 -26.10 -6.90 14.00
C VAL A 8 -25.29 -7.63 12.93
N MET A 9 -25.90 -8.58 12.20
CA MET A 9 -25.24 -9.26 11.07
C MET A 9 -24.96 -8.32 9.89
N ILE A 10 -25.90 -7.41 9.56
CA ILE A 10 -25.71 -6.41 8.51
C ILE A 10 -24.59 -5.42 8.86
N LEU A 11 -24.50 -5.01 10.14
CA LEU A 11 -23.38 -4.19 10.63
C LEU A 11 -22.03 -4.91 10.52
N ALA A 12 -22.01 -6.22 10.77
CA ALA A 12 -20.81 -7.06 10.66
C ALA A 12 -20.35 -7.26 9.21
N LEU A 13 -21.27 -7.31 8.25
CA LEU A 13 -20.98 -7.38 6.81
C LEU A 13 -20.31 -6.11 6.26
N LEU A 14 -20.62 -4.95 6.83
CA LEU A 14 -20.00 -3.65 6.47
C LEU A 14 -18.54 -3.52 6.96
N LEU A 15 -18.11 -4.39 7.88
CA LEU A 15 -16.74 -4.44 8.40
C LEU A 15 -15.84 -5.40 7.61
N THR A 16 -16.32 -5.93 6.49
CA THR A 16 -15.53 -6.82 5.64
C THR A 16 -14.31 -6.07 5.12
N THR A 17 -13.18 -6.53 5.62
CA THR A 17 -11.84 -5.98 5.52
C THR A 17 -11.49 -5.62 4.08
N THR A 18 -11.25 -4.34 3.81
CA THR A 18 -10.48 -3.91 2.64
C THR A 18 -9.07 -4.48 2.81
N SER A 19 -8.81 -5.62 2.17
CA SER A 19 -7.49 -6.27 2.17
C SER A 19 -6.53 -5.48 1.28
N ALA A 20 -6.18 -4.27 1.71
CA ALA A 20 -4.96 -3.64 1.21
C ALA A 20 -3.83 -4.63 1.50
N GLN A 21 -3.10 -5.06 0.46
CA GLN A 21 -2.08 -6.09 0.61
C GLN A 21 -1.05 -5.61 1.63
N GLN A 22 -1.05 -6.25 2.81
CA GLN A 22 -0.14 -5.91 3.87
C GLN A 22 1.24 -6.47 3.56
N CYS A 23 2.27 -5.68 3.85
CA CYS A 23 3.66 -6.01 3.57
C CYS A 23 4.57 -5.55 4.71
N GLY A 24 5.85 -5.91 4.62
CA GLY A 24 6.87 -5.44 5.55
C GLY A 24 6.68 -6.01 6.96
N ARG A 25 7.13 -5.26 7.96
CA ARG A 25 7.13 -5.68 9.39
C ARG A 25 5.72 -5.98 9.90
N GLN A 26 4.72 -5.27 9.38
CA GLN A 26 3.30 -5.42 9.68
C GLN A 26 2.74 -6.75 9.18
N ALA A 27 3.38 -7.34 8.16
CA ALA A 27 2.98 -8.60 7.54
C ALA A 27 4.05 -9.70 7.66
N ARG A 28 4.82 -9.74 8.75
CA ARG A 28 5.88 -10.75 8.98
C ARG A 28 6.93 -10.80 7.85
N GLY A 29 7.27 -9.64 7.29
CA GLY A 29 8.24 -9.53 6.21
C GLY A 29 7.68 -9.89 4.83
N ARG A 30 6.35 -10.02 4.68
CA ARG A 30 5.74 -10.28 3.36
C ARG A 30 6.10 -9.16 2.38
N SER A 31 6.51 -9.54 1.18
CA SER A 31 6.69 -8.59 0.08
C SER A 31 5.39 -8.44 -0.70
N CYS A 32 5.23 -7.30 -1.35
CA CYS A 32 4.11 -7.05 -2.23
C CYS A 32 4.20 -7.87 -3.51
N ALA A 33 3.05 -8.32 -4.01
CA ALA A 33 2.94 -8.94 -5.33
C ALA A 33 3.26 -7.92 -6.44
N ASN A 34 3.55 -8.41 -7.66
CA ASN A 34 3.85 -7.60 -8.84
C ASN A 34 5.00 -6.60 -8.68
N GLY A 35 5.88 -6.82 -7.69
CA GLY A 35 7.00 -5.92 -7.43
C GLY A 35 6.60 -4.53 -6.93
N LEU A 36 5.38 -4.36 -6.41
CA LEU A 36 4.93 -3.10 -5.81
C LEU A 36 5.80 -2.73 -4.59
N CYS A 37 5.94 -1.43 -4.33
CA CYS A 37 6.67 -0.94 -3.17
C CYS A 37 5.87 -1.19 -1.89
N CYS A 38 6.58 -1.53 -0.83
CA CYS A 38 6.01 -1.62 0.50
C CYS A 38 6.27 -0.34 1.28
N SER A 39 5.22 0.41 1.61
CA SER A 39 5.32 1.65 2.39
C SER A 39 5.84 1.39 3.81
N GLN A 40 6.26 2.45 4.50
CA GLN A 40 6.63 2.37 5.93
C GLN A 40 5.50 1.83 6.82
N TYR A 41 4.25 2.02 6.39
CA TYR A 41 3.06 1.58 7.11
C TYR A 41 2.66 0.13 6.77
N GLY A 42 3.37 -0.52 5.86
CA GLY A 42 3.12 -1.92 5.50
C GLY A 42 2.00 -2.09 4.50
N PHE A 43 1.86 -1.16 3.54
CA PHE A 43 0.91 -1.27 2.44
C PHE A 43 1.62 -1.27 1.10
N CYS A 44 1.03 -1.97 0.12
CA CYS A 44 1.55 -2.07 -1.23
C CYS A 44 1.04 -0.97 -2.16
N GLY A 45 1.93 -0.37 -2.94
CA GLY A 45 1.58 0.63 -3.96
C GLY A 45 2.76 1.04 -4.85
N THR A 46 2.53 1.97 -5.77
CA THR A 46 3.53 2.48 -6.74
C THR A 46 3.88 3.95 -6.58
N THR A 47 3.11 4.72 -5.78
CA THR A 47 3.35 6.16 -5.62
C THR A 47 4.51 6.43 -4.64
N ARG A 48 4.95 7.68 -4.59
CA ARG A 48 6.02 8.13 -3.69
C ARG A 48 5.73 7.85 -2.21
N ASP A 49 4.46 7.80 -1.80
CA ASP A 49 4.09 7.47 -0.42
C ASP A 49 4.39 5.99 -0.06
N TYR A 50 4.47 5.13 -1.07
CA TYR A 50 4.81 3.71 -0.91
C TYR A 50 6.28 3.42 -1.20
N CYS A 51 6.84 4.07 -2.22
CA CYS A 51 8.21 3.83 -2.70
C CYS A 51 9.26 4.79 -2.15
N GLY A 52 8.85 5.88 -1.50
CA GLY A 52 9.72 6.95 -1.01
C GLY A 52 10.39 6.63 0.32
N VAL A 53 10.61 7.68 1.11
CA VAL A 53 11.26 7.57 2.42
C VAL A 53 10.50 6.59 3.31
N GLY A 54 11.22 5.67 3.94
CA GLY A 54 10.64 4.66 4.83
C GLY A 54 10.08 3.43 4.12
N CYS A 55 10.19 3.33 2.79
CA CYS A 55 9.85 2.11 2.06
C CYS A 55 10.63 0.89 2.58
N GLN A 56 9.91 -0.22 2.79
CA GLN A 56 10.43 -1.44 3.41
C GLN A 56 10.93 -2.48 2.40
N SER A 57 10.34 -2.55 1.20
CA SER A 57 10.73 -3.49 0.14
C SER A 57 10.29 -3.01 -1.25
N ASN A 58 10.97 -3.50 -2.30
CA ASN A 58 10.74 -3.13 -3.72
C ASN A 58 10.89 -1.63 -4.06
N CYS A 59 11.51 -0.84 -3.19
CA CYS A 59 11.65 0.61 -3.33
C CYS A 59 12.41 1.07 -4.59
N ARG A 60 13.30 0.21 -5.11
CA ARG A 60 14.16 0.51 -6.26
C ARG A 60 13.39 0.61 -7.59
N ARG A 61 12.19 0.03 -7.70
CA ARG A 61 11.37 0.12 -8.92
C ARG A 61 10.96 1.56 -9.24
N TYR A 62 10.89 2.41 -8.22
CA TYR A 62 10.68 3.85 -8.39
C TYR A 62 11.90 4.57 -8.96
N ALA A 63 13.11 4.07 -8.71
CA ALA A 63 14.35 4.69 -9.19
C ALA A 63 14.60 4.44 -10.68
N THR A 64 14.06 3.34 -11.25
CA THR A 64 14.25 2.98 -12.67
C THR A 64 13.00 3.15 -13.54
N GLY A 65 11.83 3.52 -12.98
CA GLY A 65 10.63 3.82 -13.78
C GLY A 65 9.95 2.60 -14.42
N GLU A 66 10.30 1.38 -14.03
CA GLU A 66 9.71 0.14 -14.57
C GLU A 66 8.43 -0.26 -13.81
N GLY A 67 7.45 0.65 -13.80
CA GLY A 67 6.12 0.45 -13.25
C GLY A 67 5.08 1.08 -14.15
N GLU A 68 4.45 0.27 -14.98
CA GLU A 68 3.49 0.65 -16.01
C GLU A 68 2.32 1.50 -15.46
N ASN A 69 2.07 2.64 -16.11
CA ASN A 69 1.04 3.67 -15.88
C ASN A 69 1.29 4.65 -14.74
N VAL A 70 2.11 5.64 -15.09
CA VAL A 70 2.33 6.91 -14.41
C VAL A 70 1.09 7.82 -14.57
N LYS A 71 0.75 8.60 -13.53
CA LYS A 71 0.16 9.93 -13.69
C LYS A 71 1.10 10.90 -13.01
N ASP A 72 2.04 11.34 -13.81
CA ASP A 72 3.10 12.29 -13.57
C ASP A 72 2.51 13.70 -13.66
N ASP A 73 1.82 14.10 -12.61
CA ASP A 73 1.76 15.49 -12.17
C ASP A 73 2.23 15.46 -10.71
N GLU A 74 3.51 15.34 -10.37
CA GLU A 74 4.54 16.31 -10.69
C GLU A 74 5.88 15.71 -10.28
N HIS A 75 6.70 15.31 -11.26
CA HIS A 75 8.15 15.30 -11.08
C HIS A 75 8.62 16.76 -11.09
N LYS A 76 8.47 17.46 -9.96
CA LYS A 76 9.29 18.65 -9.68
C LYS A 76 9.93 18.56 -8.31
N ASN A 77 11.24 18.32 -8.39
CA ASN A 77 12.29 18.99 -7.63
C ASN A 77 12.26 18.83 -6.11
N ASN A 78 13.14 17.96 -5.58
CA ASN A 78 14.39 18.44 -4.95
C ASN A 78 15.15 17.30 -4.27
N GLY A 79 16.43 17.16 -4.63
CA GLY A 79 17.46 16.58 -3.77
C GLY A 79 17.59 15.06 -3.80
N GLY A 80 18.31 14.58 -4.82
CA GLY A 80 19.11 13.35 -4.66
C GLY A 80 20.10 13.49 -3.49
N PRO A 81 20.62 12.36 -3.00
CA PRO A 81 21.32 12.30 -1.72
C PRO A 81 22.60 13.15 -1.75
N ASN A 82 22.82 13.89 -0.66
CA ASN A 82 24.17 14.21 -0.19
C ASN A 82 24.61 13.03 0.68
#